data_AF-A0A923TE32-F1
#
_entry.id   AF-A0A923TE32-F1
#
_cell.length_a   1.000
_cell.length_b   1.000
_cell.length_c   1.000
_cell.angle_alpha   90.00
_cell.angle_beta   90.00
_cell.angle_gamma   90.00
#
_symmetry.space_group_name_H-M   'P 1'
#
loop_
_entity.id
_entity.type
_entity.pdbx_description
1 polymer ?
#
loop_
_entity_poly.entity_id
_entity_poly.type
_entity_poly.pdbx_seq_one_letter_code
_entity_poly.pdbx_strand_id
1 'polypeptide(L)'
;MFNAAKDALTSRAAVTWANNLIARYGEVQHLKIDSRLKTLEVSCQLKGEVTPITVRIENYLVETEGDKRFLRASRFTCTRPWLQAVLSDHGPKQRIELPPWAAAAL
;
A
#
# COMPACT_ATOMS: atom_id res chain seq x y z
N MET A 1 7.41 -19.92 -15.29
CA MET A 1 7.02 -20.41 -13.95
C MET A 1 7.82 -19.76 -12.80
N PHE A 2 9.06 -19.29 -13.01
CA PHE A 2 9.86 -18.59 -11.98
C PHE A 2 9.31 -17.21 -11.54
N ASN A 3 8.67 -16.45 -12.43
CA ASN A 3 8.12 -15.13 -12.09
C ASN A 3 6.94 -15.23 -11.09
N ALA A 4 6.04 -16.20 -11.26
CA ALA A 4 4.87 -16.35 -10.38
C ALA A 4 5.25 -16.68 -8.92
N ALA A 5 6.32 -17.44 -8.69
CA ALA A 5 6.82 -17.70 -7.34
C ALA A 5 7.49 -16.47 -6.73
N LYS A 6 8.22 -15.69 -7.53
CA LYS A 6 8.81 -14.40 -7.13
C LYS A 6 7.72 -13.38 -6.78
N ASP A 7 6.66 -13.33 -7.57
CA ASP A 7 5.50 -12.46 -7.37
C ASP A 7 4.73 -12.87 -6.10
N ALA A 8 4.56 -14.16 -5.85
CA ALA A 8 3.90 -14.68 -4.64
C ALA A 8 4.71 -14.42 -3.35
N LEU A 9 6.03 -14.52 -3.41
CA LEU A 9 6.92 -14.19 -2.28
C LEU A 9 6.96 -12.69 -2.01
N THR A 10 6.98 -11.87 -3.05
CA THR A 10 6.88 -10.41 -2.96
C THR A 10 5.53 -10.00 -2.37
N SER A 11 4.45 -10.68 -2.75
CA SER A 11 3.11 -10.45 -2.20
C SER A 11 3.03 -10.74 -0.70
N ARG A 12 3.57 -11.87 -0.22
CA ARG A 12 3.59 -12.18 1.22
C ARG A 12 4.43 -11.19 2.02
N ALA A 13 5.63 -10.87 1.55
CA ALA A 13 6.48 -9.87 2.18
C ALA A 13 5.81 -8.48 2.24
N ALA A 14 5.08 -8.10 1.18
CA ALA A 14 4.30 -6.87 1.14
C ALA A 14 3.14 -6.85 2.13
N VAL A 15 2.40 -7.95 2.25
CA VAL A 15 1.34 -8.09 3.24
C VAL A 15 1.91 -8.02 4.65
N THR A 16 3.02 -8.71 4.95
CA THR A 16 3.66 -8.67 6.27
C THR A 16 4.16 -7.26 6.61
N TRP A 17 4.82 -6.58 5.69
CA TRP A 17 5.29 -5.22 5.89
C TRP A 17 4.13 -4.24 6.09
N ALA A 18 3.08 -4.34 5.27
CA ALA A 18 1.89 -3.50 5.40
C ALA A 18 1.15 -3.77 6.72
N ASN A 19 1.07 -5.03 7.15
CA ASN A 19 0.55 -5.41 8.46
C ASN A 19 1.34 -4.76 9.61
N ASN A 20 2.68 -4.74 9.54
CA ASN A 20 3.49 -4.08 10.56
C ASN A 20 3.22 -2.56 10.64
N LEU A 21 2.96 -1.91 9.49
CA LEU A 21 2.60 -0.48 9.46
C LEU A 21 1.23 -0.20 10.10
N ILE A 22 0.25 -1.06 9.85
CA ILE A 22 -1.13 -0.84 10.30
C ILE A 22 -1.54 -1.63 11.55
N ALA A 23 -0.65 -2.42 12.15
CA ALA A 23 -0.95 -3.36 13.24
C ALA A 23 -1.73 -2.75 14.42
N ARG A 24 -1.52 -1.46 14.67
CA ARG A 24 -2.27 -0.71 15.69
C ARG A 24 -3.75 -0.56 15.32
N TYR A 25 -4.03 -0.34 14.05
CA TYR A 25 -5.36 -0.05 13.49
C TYR A 25 -6.11 -1.27 12.98
N GLY A 26 -5.42 -2.33 12.55
CA GLY A 26 -6.08 -3.48 11.92
C GLY A 26 -5.10 -4.47 11.30
N GLU A 27 -5.63 -5.31 10.42
CA GLU A 27 -4.90 -6.34 9.69
C GLU A 27 -5.19 -6.26 8.19
N VAL A 28 -4.14 -6.32 7.36
CA VAL A 28 -4.21 -6.43 5.91
C VAL A 28 -4.56 -7.86 5.53
N GLN A 29 -5.67 -8.01 4.82
CA GLN A 29 -6.12 -9.29 4.29
C GLN A 29 -5.55 -9.53 2.89
N HIS A 30 -5.63 -8.51 2.03
CA HIS A 30 -5.21 -8.60 0.64
C HIS A 30 -4.46 -7.34 0.20
N LEU A 31 -3.42 -7.55 -0.61
CA LEU A 31 -2.65 -6.48 -1.21
C LEU A 31 -2.40 -6.84 -2.68
N LYS A 32 -2.79 -5.94 -3.56
CA LYS A 32 -2.61 -6.06 -5.02
C LYS A 32 -1.83 -4.87 -5.52
N ILE A 33 -0.76 -5.15 -6.26
CA ILE A 33 0.10 -4.14 -6.88
C ILE A 33 0.01 -4.31 -8.39
N ASP A 34 -0.28 -3.22 -9.09
CA ASP A 34 -0.16 -3.14 -10.54
C ASP A 34 0.83 -2.03 -10.89
N SER A 35 2.08 -2.43 -11.15
CA SER A 35 3.16 -1.51 -11.50
C SER A 35 3.02 -0.90 -12.90
N ARG A 36 2.27 -1.55 -13.81
CA ARG A 36 2.01 -1.00 -15.16
C ARG A 36 1.03 0.16 -15.09
N LEU A 37 -0.04 0.00 -14.31
CA LEU A 37 -1.04 1.03 -14.10
C LEU A 37 -0.67 2.02 -12.98
N LYS A 38 0.42 1.76 -12.26
CA LYS A 38 0.83 2.50 -11.05
C LYS A 38 -0.33 2.63 -10.05
N THR A 39 -1.00 1.50 -9.82
CA THR A 39 -2.09 1.39 -8.85
C THR A 39 -1.75 0.35 -7.79
N LEU A 40 -2.21 0.61 -6.58
CA LEU A 40 -2.06 -0.29 -5.45
C LEU A 40 -3.39 -0.36 -4.70
N GLU A 41 -3.85 -1.57 -4.42
CA GLU A 41 -5.10 -1.81 -3.72
C GLU A 41 -4.83 -2.65 -2.48
N VAL A 42 -5.31 -2.17 -1.33
CA VAL A 42 -5.17 -2.84 -0.04
C VAL A 42 -6.56 -3.05 0.52
N SER A 43 -6.86 -4.29 0.87
CA SER A 43 -8.02 -4.63 1.68
C SER A 43 -7.57 -4.98 3.09
N CYS A 44 -8.14 -4.32 4.09
CA CYS A 44 -7.80 -4.54 5.49
C CYS A 44 -9.04 -4.56 6.39
N GLN A 45 -8.99 -5.37 7.44
CA GLN A 45 -9.96 -5.32 8.54
C GLN A 45 -9.46 -4.32 9.58
N LEU A 46 -10.13 -3.18 9.73
CA LEU A 46 -9.84 -2.26 10.82
C LEU A 46 -10.53 -2.70 12.11
N LYS A 47 -9.87 -2.44 13.24
CA LYS A 47 -10.45 -2.63 14.58
C LYS A 47 -11.62 -1.66 14.76
N GLY A 48 -12.78 -2.20 15.14
CA GLY A 48 -14.02 -1.43 15.31
C GLY A 48 -14.88 -1.31 14.05
N GLU A 49 -14.38 -1.71 12.88
CA GLU A 49 -15.18 -1.81 11.67
C GLU A 49 -15.78 -3.22 11.56
N VAL A 50 -17.04 -3.31 11.12
CA VAL A 50 -17.75 -4.60 10.97
C VAL A 50 -17.36 -5.31 9.67
N THR A 51 -17.07 -4.54 8.62
CA THR A 51 -16.69 -5.07 7.31
C THR A 51 -15.31 -4.59 6.90
N PRO A 52 -14.56 -5.37 6.09
CA PRO A 52 -13.28 -4.94 5.57
C PRO A 52 -13.42 -3.63 4.80
N ILE A 53 -12.36 -2.83 4.85
CA ILE A 53 -12.24 -1.62 4.04
C ILE A 53 -11.29 -1.88 2.89
N THR A 54 -11.48 -1.14 1.80
CA THR A 54 -10.57 -1.16 0.67
C THR A 54 -10.03 0.24 0.47
N VAL A 55 -8.71 0.35 0.40
CA VAL A 55 -7.97 1.56 0.06
C VAL A 55 -7.28 1.33 -1.28
N ARG A 56 -7.57 2.18 -2.24
CA ARG A 56 -6.97 2.19 -3.56
C ARG A 56 -6.14 3.45 -3.71
N ILE A 57 -4.89 3.24 -4.11
CA ILE A 57 -3.89 4.26 -4.35
C ILE A 57 -3.63 4.29 -5.84
N GLU A 58 -3.71 5.47 -6.44
CA GLU A 58 -3.54 5.67 -7.87
C GLU A 58 -2.43 6.67 -8.13
N ASN A 59 -1.80 6.54 -9.30
CA ASN A 59 -0.77 7.45 -9.78
C ASN A 59 0.34 7.64 -8.75
N TYR A 60 0.81 6.53 -8.16
CA TYR A 60 1.94 6.58 -7.26
C TYR A 60 3.24 6.83 -8.03
N LEU A 61 4.16 7.54 -7.39
CA LEU A 61 5.50 7.83 -7.86
C LEU A 61 6.49 7.25 -6.85
N VAL A 62 7.53 6.62 -7.38
CA VAL A 62 8.66 6.14 -6.58
C VAL A 62 9.80 7.14 -6.76
N GLU A 63 10.08 7.89 -5.70
CA GLU A 63 11.20 8.83 -5.63
C GLU A 63 12.39 8.11 -5.01
N THR A 64 13.59 8.30 -5.56
CA THR A 64 14.83 7.79 -4.98
C THR A 64 15.62 8.96 -4.41
N GLU A 65 15.98 8.87 -3.14
CA GLU A 65 16.74 9.90 -2.43
C GLU A 65 17.89 9.21 -1.68
N GLY A 66 19.09 9.31 -2.25
CA GLY A 66 20.25 8.52 -1.84
C GLY A 66 19.99 7.02 -2.02
N ASP A 67 20.23 6.23 -0.97
CA ASP A 67 20.01 4.78 -0.95
C ASP A 67 18.56 4.39 -0.59
N LYS A 68 17.71 5.37 -0.31
CA LYS A 68 16.32 5.15 0.11
C LYS A 68 15.36 5.42 -1.04
N ARG A 69 14.27 4.64 -1.09
CA ARG A 69 13.16 4.87 -2.02
C ARG A 69 11.90 5.20 -1.25
N PHE A 70 11.14 6.16 -1.78
CA PHE A 70 9.92 6.65 -1.18
C PHE A 70 8.77 6.53 -2.16
N LEU A 71 7.64 6.01 -1.69
CA LEU A 71 6.38 6.03 -2.43
C LEU A 71 5.60 7.28 -2.03
N ARG A 72 5.26 8.09 -3.03
CA ARG A 72 4.33 9.21 -2.90
C ARG A 72 3.14 8.94 -3.82
N ALA A 73 1.93 9.10 -3.32
CA ALA A 73 0.75 8.97 -4.16
C ALA A 73 -0.06 10.27 -4.18
N SER A 74 -0.63 10.56 -5.33
CA SER A 74 -1.40 11.77 -5.57
C SER A 74 -2.89 11.57 -5.31
N ARG A 75 -3.39 10.33 -5.44
CA ARG A 75 -4.81 10.03 -5.30
C ARG A 75 -5.04 8.78 -4.46
N PHE A 76 -5.95 8.92 -3.51
CA PHE A 76 -6.39 7.87 -2.61
C PHE A 76 -7.91 7.76 -2.69
N THR A 77 -8.41 6.54 -2.77
CA THR A 77 -9.83 6.22 -2.73
C THR A 77 -10.07 5.20 -1.63
N CYS A 78 -11.07 5.41 -0.77
CA CYS A 78 -11.43 4.49 0.28
C CYS A 78 -12.93 4.23 0.33
N THR A 79 -13.33 3.00 0.68
CA THR A 79 -14.74 2.62 0.85
C THR A 79 -15.40 3.26 2.07
N ARG A 80 -14.62 3.79 3.03
CA ARG A 80 -15.13 4.48 4.22
C ARG A 80 -15.02 6.00 4.07
N PRO A 81 -16.13 6.76 4.19
CA PRO A 81 -16.11 8.21 4.00
C PRO A 81 -15.18 8.97 4.95
N TRP A 82 -15.13 8.57 6.22
CA TRP A 82 -14.26 9.24 7.21
C TRP A 82 -12.79 9.06 6.87
N LEU A 83 -12.40 7.86 6.44
CA LEU A 83 -11.01 7.54 6.09
C LEU A 83 -10.65 8.16 4.73
N GLN A 84 -11.59 8.21 3.79
CA GLN A 84 -11.43 8.95 2.55
C GLN A 84 -11.07 10.41 2.83
N ALA A 85 -11.77 11.09 3.74
CA ALA A 85 -11.47 12.48 4.09
C ALA A 85 -10.05 12.63 4.64
N VAL A 86 -9.66 11.78 5.60
CA VAL A 86 -8.30 11.78 6.17
C VAL A 86 -7.23 11.54 5.10
N LEU A 87 -7.45 10.58 4.19
CA LEU A 87 -6.51 10.27 3.11
C LEU A 87 -6.43 11.40 2.08
N SER A 88 -7.53 12.10 1.80
CA SER A 88 -7.51 13.28 0.93
C SER A 88 -6.70 14.43 1.54
N ASP A 89 -6.85 14.67 2.84
CA ASP A 89 -6.22 15.82 3.52
C ASP A 89 -4.73 15.61 3.83
N HIS A 90 -4.36 14.37 4.13
CA HIS A 90 -3.02 14.02 4.60
C HIS A 90 -2.25 13.11 3.65
N GLY A 91 -2.91 12.24 2.88
CA GLY A 91 -2.27 11.24 2.03
C GLY A 91 -1.23 11.82 1.08
N PRO A 92 -1.54 12.87 0.27
CA PRO A 92 -0.58 13.46 -0.65
C PRO A 92 0.66 14.07 0.00
N LYS A 93 0.59 14.40 1.29
CA LYS A 93 1.71 14.97 2.06
C LYS A 93 2.65 13.89 2.60
N GLN A 94 2.19 12.64 2.67
CA GLN A 94 2.98 11.54 3.22
C GLN A 94 3.94 10.96 2.17
N ARG A 95 5.13 10.57 2.63
CA ARG A 95 6.09 9.76 1.87
C ARG A 95 6.27 8.47 2.65
N ILE A 96 6.01 7.34 2.00
CA ILE A 96 6.15 6.03 2.62
C ILE A 96 7.49 5.46 2.19
N GLU A 97 8.41 5.27 3.14
CA GLU A 97 9.70 4.63 2.86
C GLU A 97 9.46 3.17 2.45
N LEU A 98 9.92 2.82 1.25
CA LEU A 98 9.81 1.47 0.72
C LEU A 98 11.01 0.65 1.16
N PRO A 99 10.81 -0.60 1.61
CA PRO A 99 11.92 -1.49 1.87
C PRO A 99 12.65 -1.83 0.56
N PRO A 100 13.97 -2.13 0.59
CA PRO A 100 14.78 -2.35 -0.61
C PRO A 100 14.24 -3.42 -1.56
N TRP A 101 13.60 -4.45 -1.03
CA TRP A 101 13.00 -5.53 -1.82
C TRP A 101 11.71 -5.09 -2.56
N ALA A 102 10.92 -4.18 -1.99
CA ALA A 102 9.69 -3.66 -2.60
C ALA A 102 10.00 -2.63 -3.70
N ALA A 103 11.02 -1.82 -3.44
CA ALA A 103 11.60 -0.90 -4.39
C ALA A 103 12.02 -1.57 -5.72
N ALA A 104 12.51 -2.82 -5.67
CA ALA A 104 12.93 -3.57 -6.85
C ALA A 104 11.78 -4.25 -7.61
N ALA A 105 10.56 -4.27 -7.04
CA ALA A 105 9.38 -4.93 -7.60
C ALA A 105 8.36 -3.95 -8.22
N LEU A 106 8.50 -2.65 -7.93
CA LEU A 106 7.67 -1.54 -8.42
C LEU A 106 8.32 -0.85 -9.62
#